data_AF-W6KH55-F1
#
_entry.id   AF-W6KH55-F1
#
_cell.length_a   1.000
_cell.length_b   1.000
_cell.length_c   1.000
_cell.angle_alpha   90.00
_cell.angle_beta   90.00
_cell.angle_gamma   90.00
#
_symmetry.space_group_name_H-M   'P 1'
#
loop_
_entity.id
_entity.type
_entity.pdbx_description
1 polymer ?
#
loop_
_entity_poly.entity_id
_entity_poly.type
_entity_poly.pdbx_seq_one_letter_code
_entity_poly.pdbx_strand_id
1 'polypeptide(L)'
;MLLIGRELEGIWHTSIVVFAHEFYFDGGVGIIREARPGHTRFGAPYRTEHLGDTERSESEFLLWVRQQSRDDSNFGPNGYDLLRNNCNHFTQAASQFLLGRDIPSVVRDMIPMLLNTPLGRMLRPLLDRSTSHHEMNSVTGGSDGAFAPSAVSSSASRTGTTPDYSMPSTSDQQSTVEGLLNPRSSFTEGEEEDLMLARVMLESNELLGDNTNEEGVRITVQGLELLQRILQNIINNPRNASYRSFSTKSETYVTKLKPIEHFGVSNLLSLVGFRFQTQDVDTNIGRWILSDADGSQALLRRVVDVIDDIIENVNYNAAIAMSSRDQTEPRT
;
A
#
# COMPACT_ATOMS: atom_id res chain seq x y z
N MET A 1 -9.44 -12.00 8.77
CA MET A 1 -9.01 -11.59 7.41
C MET A 1 -8.14 -12.70 6.81
N LEU A 2 -8.55 -13.32 5.70
CA LEU A 2 -7.81 -14.46 5.12
C LEU A 2 -6.72 -13.95 4.18
N LEU A 3 -5.56 -13.58 4.73
CA LEU A 3 -4.50 -12.94 3.94
C LEU A 3 -3.52 -13.93 3.31
N ILE A 4 -3.48 -15.21 3.76
CA ILE A 4 -2.37 -16.15 3.47
C ILE A 4 -2.84 -17.64 3.40
N GLY A 5 -4.11 -17.92 3.09
CA GLY A 5 -4.66 -19.29 3.25
C GLY A 5 -4.70 -19.76 4.73
N ARG A 6 -4.42 -18.84 5.65
CA ARG A 6 -4.77 -18.83 7.07
C ARG A 6 -5.23 -17.43 7.43
N GLU A 7 -6.09 -17.34 8.43
CA GLU A 7 -6.62 -16.07 8.91
C GLU A 7 -5.51 -15.31 9.66
N LEU A 8 -5.04 -14.20 9.07
CA LEU A 8 -4.21 -13.23 9.79
C LEU A 8 -5.19 -12.26 10.44
N GLU A 9 -5.21 -12.29 11.77
CA GLU A 9 -6.11 -11.45 12.58
C GLU A 9 -5.71 -9.96 12.51
N GLY A 10 -4.46 -9.64 12.15
CA GLY A 10 -3.97 -8.28 11.93
C GLY A 10 -2.44 -8.19 11.80
N ILE A 11 -1.89 -6.97 11.68
CA ILE A 11 -0.47 -6.67 11.87
C ILE A 11 -0.25 -6.32 13.34
N TRP A 12 0.43 -7.19 14.07
CA TRP A 12 0.64 -7.05 15.50
C TRP A 12 1.74 -6.04 15.82
N HIS A 13 1.36 -4.99 16.56
CA HIS A 13 2.25 -4.22 17.41
C HIS A 13 2.07 -4.69 18.85
N THR A 14 3.17 -4.95 19.57
CA THR A 14 3.09 -5.35 20.98
C THR A 14 3.95 -4.49 21.89
N SER A 15 3.49 -4.43 23.14
CA SER A 15 4.16 -3.84 24.28
C SER A 15 4.16 -4.82 25.45
N ILE A 16 5.04 -4.60 26.42
CA ILE A 16 5.02 -5.32 27.71
C ILE A 16 4.53 -4.37 28.80
N VAL A 17 3.51 -4.80 29.54
CA VAL A 17 3.00 -4.06 30.70
C VAL A 17 3.50 -4.73 31.97
N VAL A 18 4.36 -4.04 32.72
CA VAL A 18 4.95 -4.53 33.97
C VAL A 18 5.20 -3.35 34.91
N PHE A 19 5.09 -3.58 36.22
CA PHE A 19 5.26 -2.53 37.24
C PHE A 19 4.38 -1.30 36.98
N ALA A 20 3.14 -1.52 36.50
CA ALA A 20 2.17 -0.49 36.11
C ALA A 20 2.59 0.45 34.96
N HIS A 21 3.64 0.09 34.22
CA HIS A 21 4.12 0.85 33.06
C HIS A 21 4.06 -0.02 31.80
N GLU A 22 3.81 0.62 30.67
CA GLU A 22 3.85 -0.01 29.35
C GLU A 22 5.18 0.32 28.68
N PHE A 23 5.83 -0.69 28.09
CA PHE A 23 7.08 -0.53 27.37
C PHE A 23 6.97 -1.10 25.96
N TYR A 24 7.42 -0.35 24.96
CA TYR A 24 7.48 -0.79 23.57
C TYR A 24 8.69 -0.18 22.87
N PHE A 25 9.06 -0.74 21.72
CA PHE A 25 10.15 -0.23 20.89
C PHE A 25 9.61 0.48 19.66
N ASP A 26 10.06 1.71 19.45
CA ASP A 26 9.63 2.59 18.35
C ASP A 26 10.83 3.15 17.58
N GLY A 27 10.68 3.24 16.27
CA GLY A 27 11.73 3.70 15.38
C GLY A 27 12.00 5.19 15.53
N GLY A 28 13.27 5.57 15.58
CA GLY A 28 13.71 6.96 15.73
C GLY A 28 13.68 7.47 17.18
N VAL A 29 13.14 6.67 18.12
CA VAL A 29 12.99 7.05 19.54
C VAL A 29 13.69 6.07 20.48
N GLY A 30 13.60 4.76 20.19
CA GLY A 30 14.12 3.73 21.07
C GLY A 30 13.03 3.07 21.91
N ILE A 31 13.42 2.52 23.07
CA ILE A 31 12.45 1.95 24.02
C ILE A 31 11.67 3.10 24.69
N ILE A 32 10.36 3.11 24.50
CA ILE A 32 9.43 4.06 25.14
C ILE A 32 8.87 3.42 26.40
N ARG A 33 8.78 4.21 27.48
CA ARG A 33 8.09 3.86 28.74
C ARG A 33 6.90 4.78 28.92
N GLU A 34 5.71 4.23 28.83
CA GLU A 34 4.44 4.93 29.07
C GLU A 34 3.97 4.67 30.51
N ALA A 35 3.59 5.74 31.21
CA ALA A 35 3.11 5.69 32.59
C ALA A 35 1.63 5.29 32.70
N ARG A 36 0.88 5.37 31.60
CA ARG A 36 -0.52 4.96 31.52
C ARG A 36 -0.70 3.91 30.41
N PRO A 37 -0.68 2.61 30.75
CA PRO A 37 -0.91 1.56 29.76
C PRO A 37 -2.17 1.80 28.91
N GLY A 38 -2.07 1.56 27.60
CA GLY A 38 -3.16 1.75 26.63
C GLY A 38 -3.45 3.21 26.24
N HIS A 39 -2.57 4.16 26.61
CA HIS A 39 -2.69 5.59 26.24
C HIS A 39 -1.57 6.05 25.29
N THR A 40 -0.91 5.10 24.62
CA THR A 40 0.08 5.41 23.58
C THR A 40 -0.61 5.92 22.31
N ARG A 41 0.17 6.31 21.29
CA ARG A 41 -0.35 6.64 19.95
C ARG A 41 -1.17 5.51 19.30
N PHE A 42 -1.04 4.28 19.79
CA PHE A 42 -1.78 3.11 19.30
C PHE A 42 -3.13 2.92 20.01
N GLY A 43 -3.41 3.70 21.06
CA GLY A 43 -4.67 3.64 21.80
C GLY A 43 -4.82 2.38 22.65
N ALA A 44 -6.08 2.00 22.91
CA ALA A 44 -6.39 0.84 23.74
C ALA A 44 -6.01 -0.47 23.02
N PRO A 45 -5.40 -1.44 23.74
CA PRO A 45 -4.97 -2.69 23.11
C PRO A 45 -6.18 -3.49 22.63
N TYR A 46 -6.10 -4.01 21.40
CA TYR A 46 -7.10 -4.94 20.87
C TYR A 46 -7.19 -6.22 21.69
N ARG A 47 -6.04 -6.70 22.20
CA ARG A 47 -5.94 -7.91 23.02
C ARG A 47 -4.90 -7.72 24.12
N THR A 48 -5.19 -8.24 25.31
CA THR A 48 -4.24 -8.30 26.44
C THR A 48 -4.02 -9.75 26.82
N GLU A 49 -2.77 -10.15 26.93
CA GLU A 49 -2.38 -11.50 27.33
C GLU A 49 -1.53 -11.47 28.60
N HIS A 50 -1.94 -12.24 29.60
CA HIS A 50 -1.16 -12.38 30.83
C HIS A 50 -0.06 -13.43 30.63
N LEU A 51 1.21 -12.99 30.70
CA LEU A 51 2.38 -13.85 30.47
C LEU A 51 2.86 -14.59 31.74
N GLY A 52 2.59 -14.02 32.92
CA GLY A 52 2.95 -14.57 34.23
C GLY A 52 3.43 -13.51 35.22
N ASP A 53 3.92 -13.98 36.36
CA ASP A 53 4.48 -13.16 37.44
C ASP A 53 6.02 -13.23 37.44
N THR A 54 6.67 -12.09 37.69
CA THR A 54 8.13 -11.97 37.74
C THR A 54 8.61 -11.79 39.18
N GLU A 55 9.68 -12.47 39.56
CA GLU A 55 10.40 -12.24 40.82
C GLU A 55 11.43 -11.10 40.70
N ARG A 56 11.74 -10.66 39.48
CA ARG A 56 12.63 -9.52 39.25
C ARG A 56 11.99 -8.21 39.68
N SER A 57 12.81 -7.35 40.25
CA SER A 57 12.42 -6.00 40.68
C SER A 57 12.32 -5.02 39.52
N GLU A 58 11.58 -3.92 39.72
CA GLU A 58 11.47 -2.83 38.75
C GLU A 58 12.85 -2.24 38.43
N SER A 59 13.72 -2.08 39.42
CA SER A 59 15.06 -1.50 39.23
C SER A 59 15.94 -2.37 38.34
N GLU A 60 15.90 -3.70 38.49
CA GLU A 60 16.61 -4.64 37.62
C GLU A 60 16.11 -4.55 36.18
N PHE A 61 14.79 -4.50 35.98
CA PHE A 61 14.21 -4.36 34.65
C PHE A 61 14.56 -3.02 33.99
N LEU A 62 14.50 -1.90 34.73
CA LEU A 62 14.86 -0.58 34.21
C LEU A 62 16.37 -0.46 33.92
N LEU A 63 17.22 -1.19 34.64
CA LEU A 63 18.65 -1.31 34.30
C LEU A 63 18.84 -2.09 33.01
N TRP A 64 18.12 -3.21 32.84
CA TRP A 64 18.15 -3.98 31.61
C TRP A 64 17.65 -3.17 30.41
N VAL A 65 16.50 -2.49 30.53
CA VAL A 65 15.97 -1.58 29.48
C VAL A 65 17.00 -0.53 29.09
N ARG A 66 17.63 0.14 30.06
CA ARG A 66 18.69 1.12 29.79
C ARG A 66 19.92 0.52 29.13
N GLN A 67 20.23 -0.75 29.38
CA GLN A 67 21.34 -1.43 28.71
C GLN A 67 20.97 -1.78 27.26
N GLN A 68 19.75 -2.26 27.05
CA GLN A 68 19.20 -2.57 25.73
C GLN A 68 19.07 -1.34 24.83
N SER A 69 18.79 -0.16 25.39
CA SER A 69 18.63 1.08 24.62
C SER A 69 19.94 1.79 24.25
N ARG A 70 21.11 1.29 24.67
CA ARG A 70 22.41 1.97 24.46
C ARG A 70 23.00 1.79 23.07
N ASP A 71 22.63 0.72 22.39
CA ASP A 71 23.23 0.32 21.13
C ASP A 71 22.12 0.05 20.12
N ASP A 72 22.27 0.60 18.92
CA ASP A 72 21.35 0.40 17.80
C ASP A 72 21.38 -1.05 17.29
N SER A 73 22.42 -1.84 17.62
CA SER A 73 22.41 -3.29 17.41
C SER A 73 21.40 -4.03 18.33
N ASN A 74 20.93 -3.36 19.39
CA ASN A 74 19.84 -3.81 20.26
C ASN A 74 18.61 -2.91 20.03
N PHE A 75 18.12 -2.20 21.04
CA PHE A 75 16.87 -1.41 20.95
C PHE A 75 17.13 0.09 21.11
N GLY A 76 18.23 0.56 20.51
CA GLY A 76 18.58 1.98 20.41
C GLY A 76 17.69 2.74 19.40
N PRO A 77 17.70 4.09 19.41
CA PRO A 77 16.83 4.91 18.58
C PRO A 77 16.91 4.63 17.08
N ASN A 78 18.08 4.25 16.55
CA ASN A 78 18.25 3.92 15.13
C ASN A 78 18.26 2.40 14.88
N GLY A 79 18.05 1.58 15.91
CA GLY A 79 18.08 0.13 15.77
C GLY A 79 16.84 -0.49 15.15
N TYR A 80 15.79 0.29 14.89
CA TYR A 80 14.50 -0.24 14.48
C TYR A 80 14.52 -0.76 13.05
N ASP A 81 14.24 -2.05 12.90
CA ASP A 81 14.03 -2.71 11.62
C ASP A 81 12.73 -3.52 11.68
N LEU A 82 11.79 -3.19 10.79
CA LEU A 82 10.48 -3.84 10.71
C LEU A 82 10.57 -5.37 10.63
N LEU A 83 11.60 -5.93 10.00
CA LEU A 83 11.70 -7.36 9.77
C LEU A 83 12.54 -8.09 10.82
N ARG A 84 13.60 -7.44 11.31
CA ARG A 84 14.66 -8.10 12.09
C ARG A 84 14.77 -7.58 13.51
N ASN A 85 14.22 -6.41 13.80
CA ASN A 85 14.36 -5.76 15.10
C ASN A 85 13.27 -4.70 15.35
N ASN A 86 12.08 -5.16 15.73
CA ASN A 86 10.89 -4.33 15.91
C ASN A 86 10.29 -4.48 17.32
N CYS A 87 9.12 -3.87 17.55
CA CYS A 87 8.38 -3.96 18.83
C CYS A 87 8.13 -5.40 19.33
N ASN A 88 7.89 -6.35 18.43
CA ASN A 88 7.64 -7.76 18.80
C ASN A 88 8.94 -8.43 19.26
N HIS A 89 10.08 -8.09 18.65
CA HIS A 89 11.40 -8.56 19.08
C HIS A 89 11.77 -8.01 20.47
N PHE A 90 11.47 -6.73 20.71
CA PHE A 90 11.62 -6.13 22.03
C PHE A 90 10.76 -6.82 23.07
N THR A 91 9.47 -7.01 22.79
CA THR A 91 8.52 -7.64 23.72
C THR A 91 8.94 -9.09 24.03
N GLN A 92 9.43 -9.81 23.03
CA GLN A 92 10.04 -11.13 23.18
C GLN A 92 11.26 -11.11 24.11
N ALA A 93 12.21 -10.20 23.88
CA ALA A 93 13.41 -10.07 24.72
C ALA A 93 13.06 -9.68 26.16
N ALA A 94 12.08 -8.79 26.35
CA ALA A 94 11.61 -8.38 27.67
C ALA A 94 10.89 -9.52 28.40
N SER A 95 10.04 -10.29 27.71
CA SER A 95 9.40 -11.49 28.26
C SER A 95 10.43 -12.54 28.69
N GLN A 96 11.46 -12.77 27.87
CA GLN A 96 12.55 -13.67 28.20
C GLN A 96 13.36 -13.18 29.41
N PHE A 97 13.68 -11.88 29.45
CA PHE A 97 14.38 -11.31 30.60
C PHE A 97 13.57 -11.39 31.89
N LEU A 98 12.26 -11.14 31.86
CA LEU A 98 11.42 -11.13 33.07
C LEU A 98 11.05 -12.55 33.52
N LEU A 99 10.63 -13.39 32.59
CA LEU A 99 9.92 -14.65 32.86
C LEU A 99 10.63 -15.90 32.31
N GLY A 100 11.65 -15.74 31.45
CA GLY A 100 12.28 -16.87 30.75
C GLY A 100 11.33 -17.57 29.78
N ARG A 101 10.36 -16.84 29.21
CA ARG A 101 9.30 -17.36 28.35
C ARG A 101 9.13 -16.57 27.07
N ASP A 102 8.72 -17.26 26.01
CA ASP A 102 8.36 -16.66 24.73
C ASP A 102 6.99 -15.99 24.80
N ILE A 103 6.81 -14.93 24.01
CA ILE A 103 5.49 -14.39 23.69
C ILE A 103 4.75 -15.35 22.75
N PRO A 104 3.42 -15.22 22.60
CA PRO A 104 2.64 -16.06 21.69
C PRO A 104 3.26 -16.16 20.30
N SER A 105 3.41 -17.40 19.80
CA SER A 105 4.06 -17.67 18.52
C SER A 105 3.40 -16.97 17.34
N VAL A 106 2.08 -16.76 17.40
CA VAL A 106 1.32 -16.02 16.37
C VAL A 106 1.81 -14.58 16.18
N VAL A 107 2.28 -13.93 17.25
CA VAL A 107 2.88 -12.59 17.21
C VAL A 107 4.35 -12.70 16.83
N ARG A 108 5.10 -13.57 17.51
CA ARG A 108 6.55 -13.73 17.34
C ARG A 108 6.93 -14.12 15.91
N ASP A 109 6.18 -15.05 15.33
CA ASP A 109 6.46 -15.60 14.01
C ASP A 109 5.72 -14.86 12.89
N MET A 110 5.00 -13.77 13.17
CA MET A 110 4.17 -13.06 12.18
C MET A 110 4.95 -12.69 10.92
N ILE A 111 6.11 -12.03 11.07
CA ILE A 111 6.93 -11.60 9.94
C ILE A 111 7.59 -12.79 9.23
N PRO A 112 8.26 -13.75 9.91
CA PRO A 112 8.76 -14.96 9.25
C PRO A 112 7.66 -15.76 8.52
N MET A 113 6.47 -15.89 9.11
CA MET A 113 5.33 -16.54 8.47
C MET A 113 4.89 -15.77 7.24
N LEU A 114 4.81 -14.43 7.32
CA LEU A 114 4.53 -13.58 6.17
C LEU A 114 5.60 -13.77 5.09
N LEU A 115 6.89 -13.62 5.41
CA LEU A 115 8.00 -13.73 4.45
C LEU A 115 8.16 -15.12 3.83
N ASN A 116 7.69 -16.18 4.50
CA ASN A 116 7.70 -17.54 3.94
C ASN A 116 6.60 -17.77 2.88
N THR A 117 5.75 -16.79 2.66
CA THR A 117 4.67 -16.84 1.66
C THR A 117 5.12 -16.19 0.36
N PRO A 118 4.52 -16.55 -0.79
CA PRO A 118 4.80 -15.89 -2.06
C PRO A 118 4.66 -14.36 -1.97
N LEU A 119 3.58 -13.88 -1.35
CA LEU A 119 3.33 -12.46 -1.07
C LEU A 119 4.45 -11.83 -0.23
N GLY A 120 4.82 -12.42 0.90
CA GLY A 120 5.88 -11.86 1.75
C GLY A 120 7.26 -11.87 1.08
N ARG A 121 7.55 -12.83 0.21
CA ARG A 121 8.78 -12.81 -0.61
C ARG A 121 8.79 -11.66 -1.62
N MET A 122 7.63 -11.32 -2.19
CA MET A 122 7.48 -10.19 -3.11
C MET A 122 7.50 -8.84 -2.40
N LEU A 123 6.91 -8.75 -1.21
CA LEU A 123 6.91 -7.54 -0.39
C LEU A 123 8.25 -7.29 0.30
N ARG A 124 9.12 -8.32 0.40
CA ARG A 124 10.40 -8.22 1.10
C ARG A 124 11.23 -6.98 0.73
N PRO A 125 11.43 -6.61 -0.55
CA PRO A 125 12.17 -5.40 -0.90
C PRO A 125 11.48 -4.08 -0.48
N LEU A 126 10.14 -4.05 -0.40
CA LEU A 126 9.38 -2.89 0.07
C LEU A 126 9.44 -2.78 1.60
N LEU A 127 9.34 -3.92 2.28
CA LEU A 127 9.49 -4.01 3.73
C LEU A 127 10.91 -3.63 4.14
N ASP A 128 11.94 -4.14 3.45
CA ASP A 128 13.35 -3.75 3.64
C ASP A 128 13.55 -2.23 3.41
N ARG A 129 12.86 -1.63 2.43
CA ARG A 129 12.92 -0.16 2.22
C ARG A 129 12.25 0.64 3.33
N SER A 130 11.16 0.14 3.89
CA SER A 130 10.47 0.79 5.00
C SER A 130 11.33 0.88 6.27
N THR A 131 12.32 -0.02 6.42
CA THR A 131 13.32 0.05 7.49
C THR A 131 14.41 1.07 7.19
N SER A 132 14.80 1.20 5.92
CA SER A 132 15.84 2.15 5.48
C SER A 132 15.38 3.63 5.51
N HIS A 133 14.09 3.90 5.31
CA HIS A 133 13.57 5.28 5.29
C HIS A 133 13.48 5.94 6.68
N HIS A 134 13.55 5.17 7.75
CA HIS A 134 13.54 5.71 9.11
C HIS A 134 14.92 6.26 9.55
N GLU A 135 16.00 5.91 8.83
CA GLU A 135 17.36 6.44 9.07
C GLU A 135 17.55 7.88 8.56
N MET A 136 16.64 8.41 7.73
CA MET A 136 16.84 9.70 7.03
C MET A 136 15.92 10.84 7.48
N ASN A 137 15.37 10.78 8.69
CA ASN A 137 14.51 11.85 9.21
C ASN A 137 14.92 12.39 10.59
N SER A 138 16.22 12.56 10.82
CA SER A 138 16.73 13.24 12.02
C SER A 138 17.94 14.15 11.77
N VAL A 139 17.78 15.25 11.01
CA VAL A 139 18.69 16.41 11.09
C VAL A 139 17.92 17.74 10.98
N THR A 140 17.69 18.32 12.16
CA THR A 140 17.72 19.75 12.56
C THR A 140 16.92 20.82 11.81
N GLY A 141 16.07 21.52 12.59
CA GLY A 141 15.73 22.92 12.34
C GLY A 141 16.87 23.88 12.69
N GLY A 142 16.86 25.07 12.08
CA GLY A 142 17.74 26.19 12.44
C GLY A 142 17.99 27.20 11.30
N SER A 143 17.32 28.36 11.41
CA SER A 143 17.75 29.74 11.08
C SER A 143 18.65 30.08 9.88
N ASP A 144 18.19 31.13 9.17
CA ASP A 144 18.93 32.24 8.55
C ASP A 144 20.03 31.99 7.50
N GLY A 145 19.91 32.70 6.37
CA GLY A 145 21.06 32.99 5.52
C GLY A 145 20.72 33.21 4.06
N ALA A 146 20.58 34.47 3.67
CA ALA A 146 20.55 34.93 2.29
C ALA A 146 21.75 34.41 1.48
N PHE A 147 21.58 34.22 0.17
CA PHE A 147 22.39 34.81 -0.91
C PHE A 147 21.95 34.19 -2.25
N ALA A 148 21.20 34.97 -3.03
CA ALA A 148 21.22 34.89 -4.50
C ALA A 148 22.23 35.96 -4.99
N PRO A 149 22.50 36.13 -6.31
CA PRO A 149 22.15 35.31 -7.48
C PRO A 149 23.34 35.07 -8.43
N SER A 150 23.14 34.32 -9.52
CA SER A 150 23.61 34.76 -10.83
C SER A 150 22.80 34.12 -11.96
N ALA A 151 22.32 35.00 -12.83
CA ALA A 151 21.56 34.73 -14.03
C ALA A 151 22.47 34.29 -15.18
N VAL A 152 21.91 33.55 -16.13
CA VAL A 152 22.10 33.82 -17.57
C VAL A 152 20.87 33.34 -18.35
N SER A 153 20.38 34.25 -19.16
CA SER A 153 19.18 34.17 -19.98
C SER A 153 19.39 33.36 -21.27
N SER A 154 18.30 32.78 -21.79
CA SER A 154 17.90 33.03 -23.19
C SER A 154 16.44 32.64 -23.45
N SER A 155 15.70 33.65 -23.90
CA SER A 155 14.38 33.68 -24.56
C SER A 155 14.31 32.77 -25.80
N ALA A 156 13.16 32.30 -26.32
CA ALA A 156 12.00 33.05 -26.79
C ALA A 156 10.86 32.04 -27.15
N SER A 157 9.62 32.23 -26.71
CA SER A 157 8.49 32.88 -27.44
C SER A 157 7.56 31.94 -28.22
N ARG A 158 6.42 31.67 -27.54
CA ARG A 158 5.03 31.45 -27.98
C ARG A 158 4.71 31.38 -29.48
N THR A 159 3.81 30.46 -29.83
CA THR A 159 2.57 30.76 -30.58
C THR A 159 1.58 29.62 -30.34
N GLY A 160 0.32 29.98 -30.04
CA GLY A 160 -0.75 29.03 -29.81
C GLY A 160 -1.42 28.60 -31.11
N THR A 161 -1.94 27.37 -31.15
CA THR A 161 -3.01 26.95 -32.06
C THR A 161 -3.69 25.72 -31.45
N THR A 162 -5.02 25.71 -31.48
CA THR A 162 -5.92 24.58 -31.17
C THR A 162 -5.60 23.33 -31.99
N PRO A 163 -5.91 22.12 -31.47
CA PRO A 163 -6.40 21.04 -32.33
C PRO A 163 -7.61 20.35 -31.67
N ASP A 164 -8.81 20.36 -32.25
CA ASP A 164 -9.26 19.56 -33.39
C ASP A 164 -8.88 18.06 -33.30
N TYR A 165 -9.92 17.25 -33.22
CA TYR A 165 -9.88 15.79 -33.12
C TYR A 165 -9.45 15.24 -34.48
N SER A 166 -8.25 14.67 -34.59
CA SER A 166 -7.86 13.93 -35.80
C SER A 166 -6.90 12.79 -35.47
N MET A 167 -7.41 11.57 -35.66
CA MET A 167 -6.67 10.30 -35.66
C MET A 167 -5.72 10.25 -36.86
N PRO A 168 -4.47 9.77 -36.73
CA PRO A 168 -3.69 9.36 -37.88
C PRO A 168 -4.12 7.96 -38.32
N SER A 169 -4.53 7.85 -39.58
CA SER A 169 -4.63 6.58 -40.30
C SER A 169 -3.25 6.29 -40.92
N THR A 170 -2.66 5.13 -40.61
CA THR A 170 -1.57 4.54 -41.37
C THR A 170 -1.85 3.06 -41.62
N SER A 171 -2.22 2.75 -42.87
CA SER A 171 -2.01 1.48 -43.60
C SER A 171 -0.50 1.18 -43.71
N ASP A 172 0.05 -0.02 -43.78
CA ASP A 172 -0.42 -1.40 -43.88
C ASP A 172 0.66 -2.30 -43.27
N GLN A 173 0.31 -3.02 -42.21
CA GLN A 173 0.69 -4.43 -42.05
C GLN A 173 -0.55 -5.09 -41.48
N GLN A 174 -1.24 -5.84 -42.32
CA GLN A 174 -2.45 -6.56 -41.97
C GLN A 174 -2.04 -7.74 -41.07
N SER A 175 -1.71 -7.45 -39.81
CA SER A 175 -1.86 -8.43 -38.75
C SER A 175 -3.37 -8.67 -38.64
N THR A 176 -3.80 -9.85 -39.06
CA THR A 176 -5.18 -10.28 -38.83
C THR A 176 -5.37 -10.32 -37.33
N VAL A 177 -6.04 -9.29 -36.78
CA VAL A 177 -6.44 -9.27 -35.38
C VAL A 177 -7.48 -10.37 -35.22
N GLU A 178 -7.07 -11.51 -34.66
CA GLU A 178 -7.92 -12.69 -34.51
C GLU A 178 -8.80 -12.59 -33.25
N GLY A 179 -8.34 -11.82 -32.25
CA GLY A 179 -9.11 -11.46 -31.08
C GLY A 179 -8.36 -11.69 -29.76
N LEU A 180 -9.06 -12.20 -28.74
CA LEU A 180 -8.48 -12.59 -27.44
C LEU A 180 -8.20 -14.09 -27.47
N LEU A 181 -6.97 -14.49 -27.79
CA LEU A 181 -6.60 -15.87 -28.09
C LEU A 181 -6.10 -16.66 -26.89
N ASN A 182 -5.85 -16.02 -25.75
CA ASN A 182 -5.39 -16.71 -24.55
C ASN A 182 -6.52 -17.60 -23.98
N PRO A 183 -6.35 -18.94 -23.94
CA PRO A 183 -7.41 -19.86 -23.53
C PRO A 183 -7.62 -19.94 -22.02
N ARG A 184 -6.77 -19.28 -21.22
CA ARG A 184 -6.85 -19.33 -19.75
C ARG A 184 -8.20 -18.85 -19.25
N SER A 185 -8.88 -19.66 -18.45
CA SER A 185 -10.20 -19.36 -17.89
C SER A 185 -10.19 -18.92 -16.43
N SER A 186 -9.05 -19.06 -15.74
CA SER A 186 -8.89 -18.72 -14.32
C SER A 186 -7.48 -18.22 -14.03
N PHE A 187 -7.37 -17.44 -12.96
CA PHE A 187 -6.09 -17.09 -12.37
C PHE A 187 -5.46 -18.31 -11.69
N THR A 188 -4.14 -18.32 -11.63
CA THR A 188 -3.40 -19.22 -10.74
C THR A 188 -3.57 -18.75 -9.29
N GLU A 189 -3.21 -19.59 -8.33
CA GLU A 189 -3.25 -19.23 -6.91
C GLU A 189 -2.50 -17.92 -6.62
N GLY A 190 -1.29 -17.76 -7.16
CA GLY A 190 -0.50 -16.53 -6.99
C GLY A 190 -1.09 -15.30 -7.68
N GLU A 191 -1.73 -15.46 -8.83
CA GLU A 191 -2.43 -14.35 -9.49
C GLU A 191 -3.73 -13.97 -8.78
N GLU A 192 -4.41 -14.92 -8.13
CA GLU A 192 -5.58 -14.64 -7.29
C GLU A 192 -5.15 -13.89 -6.00
N GLU A 193 -3.97 -14.20 -5.45
CA GLU A 193 -3.33 -13.40 -4.39
C GLU A 193 -3.02 -11.97 -4.86
N ASP A 194 -2.42 -11.80 -6.04
CA ASP A 194 -2.14 -10.49 -6.63
C ASP A 194 -3.43 -9.69 -6.90
N LEU A 195 -4.50 -10.37 -7.34
CA LEU A 195 -5.82 -9.79 -7.57
C LEU A 195 -6.43 -9.29 -6.25
N MET A 196 -6.32 -10.09 -5.19
CA MET A 196 -6.76 -9.71 -3.85
C MET A 196 -5.95 -8.54 -3.28
N LEU A 197 -4.64 -8.51 -3.51
CA LEU A 197 -3.80 -7.39 -3.10
C LEU A 197 -4.23 -6.10 -3.81
N ALA A 198 -4.41 -6.14 -5.14
CA ALA A 198 -4.87 -4.98 -5.90
C ALA A 198 -6.24 -4.50 -5.41
N ARG A 199 -7.14 -5.43 -5.09
CA ARG A 199 -8.44 -5.11 -4.48
C ARG A 199 -8.29 -4.34 -3.16
N VAL A 200 -7.48 -4.85 -2.23
CA VAL A 200 -7.25 -4.21 -0.92
C VAL A 200 -6.60 -2.83 -1.08
N MET A 201 -5.62 -2.69 -1.97
CA MET A 201 -4.95 -1.41 -2.23
C MET A 201 -5.95 -0.36 -2.74
N LEU A 202 -6.91 -0.75 -3.58
CA LEU A 202 -7.95 0.15 -4.08
C LEU A 202 -9.00 0.49 -3.02
N GLU A 203 -9.42 -0.48 -2.21
CA GLU A 203 -10.42 -0.30 -1.15
C GLU A 203 -9.91 0.46 0.07
N SER A 204 -8.59 0.54 0.27
CA SER A 204 -7.95 1.20 1.41
C SER A 204 -6.91 2.24 0.96
N ASN A 205 -7.13 2.87 -0.20
CA ASN A 205 -6.20 3.86 -0.71
C ASN A 205 -6.23 5.16 0.11
N GLU A 206 -5.12 5.90 0.11
CA GLU A 206 -4.95 7.08 0.96
C GLU A 206 -5.91 8.23 0.64
N LEU A 207 -6.48 8.26 -0.57
CA LEU A 207 -7.47 9.28 -0.94
C LEU A 207 -8.75 9.12 -0.12
N LEU A 208 -9.11 7.89 0.25
CA LEU A 208 -10.33 7.59 1.00
C LEU A 208 -10.28 8.13 2.44
N GLY A 209 -9.08 8.26 3.03
CA GLY A 209 -8.92 8.53 4.46
C GLY A 209 -9.65 7.48 5.31
N ASP A 210 -10.39 7.91 6.33
CA ASP A 210 -11.29 7.03 7.11
C ASP A 210 -12.63 6.75 6.38
N ASN A 211 -12.64 6.73 5.05
CA ASN A 211 -13.83 6.73 4.19
C ASN A 211 -14.73 7.98 4.35
N THR A 212 -14.21 9.05 4.95
CA THR A 212 -14.95 10.31 5.16
C THR A 212 -14.62 11.39 4.13
N ASN A 213 -13.66 11.13 3.23
CA ASN A 213 -13.23 12.08 2.21
C ASN A 213 -14.05 11.91 0.91
N GLU A 214 -15.11 12.70 0.74
CA GLU A 214 -15.98 12.70 -0.46
C GLU A 214 -15.21 12.80 -1.77
N GLU A 215 -14.23 13.70 -1.82
CA GLU A 215 -13.45 13.95 -3.04
C GLU A 215 -12.56 12.74 -3.38
N GLY A 216 -11.95 12.12 -2.37
CA GLY A 216 -11.15 10.92 -2.57
C GLY A 216 -11.96 9.70 -2.98
N VAL A 217 -13.15 9.52 -2.39
CA VAL A 217 -14.13 8.50 -2.82
C VAL A 217 -14.51 8.73 -4.28
N ARG A 218 -14.85 9.97 -4.65
CA ARG A 218 -15.22 10.34 -6.02
C ARG A 218 -14.11 10.06 -7.02
N ILE A 219 -12.86 10.44 -6.70
CA ILE A 219 -11.70 10.17 -7.55
C ILE A 219 -11.49 8.66 -7.72
N THR A 220 -11.57 7.91 -6.63
CA THR A 220 -11.40 6.44 -6.63
C THR A 220 -12.43 5.76 -7.53
N VAL A 221 -13.71 6.03 -7.30
CA VAL A 221 -14.81 5.43 -8.05
C VAL A 221 -14.73 5.83 -9.54
N GLN A 222 -14.48 7.10 -9.86
CA GLN A 222 -14.38 7.53 -11.27
C GLN A 222 -13.23 6.88 -12.03
N GLY A 223 -12.10 6.62 -11.37
CA GLY A 223 -10.99 5.89 -11.96
C GLY A 223 -11.33 4.42 -12.23
N LEU A 224 -11.99 3.77 -11.26
CA LEU A 224 -12.43 2.38 -11.37
C LEU A 224 -13.51 2.18 -12.45
N GLU A 225 -14.49 3.07 -12.53
CA GLU A 225 -15.51 3.06 -13.59
C GLU A 225 -14.88 3.22 -14.98
N LEU A 226 -13.84 4.06 -15.10
CA LEU A 226 -13.10 4.20 -16.36
C LEU A 226 -12.38 2.89 -16.72
N LEU A 227 -11.69 2.27 -15.77
CA LEU A 227 -11.00 0.99 -15.97
C LEU A 227 -12.00 -0.09 -16.38
N GLN A 228 -13.10 -0.23 -15.64
CA GLN A 228 -14.19 -1.15 -15.94
C GLN A 228 -14.70 -0.97 -17.38
N ARG A 229 -14.97 0.27 -17.80
CA ARG A 229 -15.44 0.58 -19.15
C ARG A 229 -14.43 0.20 -20.22
N ILE A 230 -13.14 0.41 -19.97
CA ILE A 230 -12.05 -0.01 -20.88
C ILE A 230 -12.09 -1.53 -21.05
N LEU A 231 -12.12 -2.29 -19.95
CA LEU A 231 -12.13 -3.76 -20.01
C LEU A 231 -13.42 -4.29 -20.65
N GLN A 232 -14.57 -3.71 -20.32
CA GLN A 232 -15.87 -4.10 -20.89
C GLN A 232 -15.93 -3.84 -22.40
N ASN A 233 -15.37 -2.73 -22.89
CA ASN A 233 -15.28 -2.44 -24.31
C ASN A 233 -14.47 -3.50 -25.06
N ILE A 234 -13.39 -4.02 -24.46
CA ILE A 234 -12.57 -5.09 -25.01
C ILE A 234 -13.35 -6.42 -25.01
N ILE A 235 -14.01 -6.77 -23.89
CA ILE A 235 -14.82 -7.99 -23.77
C ILE A 235 -15.94 -8.03 -24.81
N ASN A 236 -16.58 -6.88 -25.06
CA ASN A 236 -17.69 -6.74 -26.01
C ASN A 236 -17.23 -6.68 -27.47
N ASN A 237 -15.99 -6.24 -27.72
CA ASN A 237 -15.44 -6.05 -29.06
C ASN A 237 -14.06 -6.73 -29.20
N PRO A 238 -13.94 -8.06 -29.01
CA PRO A 238 -12.64 -8.72 -28.85
C PRO A 238 -11.73 -8.64 -30.08
N ARG A 239 -12.31 -8.47 -31.28
CA ARG A 239 -11.58 -8.33 -32.56
C ARG A 239 -11.21 -6.88 -32.90
N ASN A 240 -11.62 -5.90 -32.10
CA ASN A 240 -11.29 -4.51 -32.33
C ASN A 240 -10.04 -4.11 -31.55
N ALA A 241 -8.89 -4.10 -32.23
CA ALA A 241 -7.60 -3.76 -31.63
C ALA A 241 -7.53 -2.33 -31.07
N SER A 242 -8.34 -1.39 -31.55
CA SER A 242 -8.32 0.00 -31.08
C SER A 242 -8.73 0.14 -29.61
N TYR A 243 -9.52 -0.79 -29.06
CA TYR A 243 -9.86 -0.80 -27.64
C TYR A 243 -8.78 -1.40 -26.75
N ARG A 244 -7.84 -2.15 -27.32
CA ARG A 244 -6.82 -2.90 -26.58
C ARG A 244 -5.53 -2.12 -26.32
N SER A 245 -5.59 -0.80 -26.47
CA SER A 245 -4.50 0.06 -26.04
C SER A 245 -4.98 1.44 -25.60
N PHE A 246 -4.32 2.03 -24.63
CA PHE A 246 -4.56 3.40 -24.20
C PHE A 246 -3.27 4.06 -23.72
N SER A 247 -3.14 5.36 -24.01
CA SER A 247 -1.93 6.13 -23.70
C SER A 247 -2.06 6.84 -22.36
N THR A 248 -0.95 6.85 -21.60
CA THR A 248 -0.87 7.59 -20.34
C THR A 248 -0.77 9.11 -20.53
N LYS A 249 -0.57 9.59 -21.77
CA LYS A 249 -0.64 11.02 -22.15
C LYS A 249 -2.07 11.54 -22.28
N SER A 250 -3.07 10.65 -22.41
CA SER A 250 -4.44 11.10 -22.64
C SER A 250 -4.97 11.84 -21.42
N GLU A 251 -5.69 12.94 -21.64
CA GLU A 251 -6.27 13.74 -20.56
C GLU A 251 -7.17 12.89 -19.65
N THR A 252 -7.95 11.98 -20.23
CA THR A 252 -8.81 11.06 -19.47
C THR A 252 -7.99 10.15 -18.55
N TYR A 253 -6.83 9.66 -19.01
CA TYR A 253 -5.94 8.88 -18.16
C TYR A 253 -5.38 9.72 -17.02
N VAL A 254 -4.81 10.88 -17.33
CA VAL A 254 -4.17 11.77 -16.36
C VAL A 254 -5.14 12.24 -15.29
N THR A 255 -6.39 12.52 -15.67
CA THR A 255 -7.40 13.06 -14.75
C THR A 255 -8.10 11.99 -13.91
N LYS A 256 -8.33 10.79 -14.46
CA LYS A 256 -9.16 9.78 -13.79
C LYS A 256 -8.40 8.54 -13.33
N LEU A 257 -7.44 8.05 -14.11
CA LEU A 257 -6.76 6.80 -13.80
C LEU A 257 -5.41 7.01 -13.11
N LYS A 258 -4.67 8.06 -13.49
CA LYS A 258 -3.37 8.40 -12.90
C LYS A 258 -3.42 8.59 -11.37
N PRO A 259 -4.43 9.26 -10.78
CA PRO A 259 -4.48 9.44 -9.32
C PRO A 259 -4.52 8.11 -8.56
N ILE A 260 -5.09 7.06 -9.18
CA ILE A 260 -5.24 5.75 -8.55
C ILE A 260 -4.34 4.65 -9.13
N GLU A 261 -3.48 5.01 -10.09
CA GLU A 261 -2.68 4.06 -10.87
C GLU A 261 -1.81 3.16 -9.98
N HIS A 262 -1.25 3.75 -8.93
CA HIS A 262 -0.33 3.13 -8.00
C HIS A 262 -1.03 2.34 -6.87
N PHE A 263 -2.35 2.49 -6.73
CA PHE A 263 -3.15 1.72 -5.77
C PHE A 263 -3.61 0.36 -6.32
N GLY A 264 -2.94 -0.19 -7.34
CA GLY A 264 -3.22 -1.55 -7.84
C GLY A 264 -3.86 -1.62 -9.23
N VAL A 265 -4.23 -0.49 -9.86
CA VAL A 265 -4.71 -0.48 -11.26
C VAL A 265 -3.69 -1.13 -12.20
N SER A 266 -2.40 -0.84 -12.01
CA SER A 266 -1.33 -1.41 -12.84
C SER A 266 -1.23 -2.94 -12.68
N ASN A 267 -1.50 -3.45 -11.48
CA ASN A 267 -1.55 -4.88 -11.19
C ASN A 267 -2.74 -5.53 -11.89
N LEU A 268 -3.94 -4.95 -11.78
CA LEU A 268 -5.15 -5.43 -12.47
C LEU A 268 -4.95 -5.52 -13.99
N LEU A 269 -4.32 -4.50 -14.58
CA LEU A 269 -3.97 -4.49 -16.00
C LEU A 269 -2.98 -5.61 -16.34
N SER A 270 -1.94 -5.78 -15.54
CA SER A 270 -0.91 -6.81 -15.77
C SER A 270 -1.45 -8.23 -15.66
N LEU A 271 -2.39 -8.48 -14.74
CA LEU A 271 -3.07 -9.75 -14.52
C LEU A 271 -3.90 -10.19 -15.73
N VAL A 272 -4.57 -9.25 -16.39
CA VAL A 272 -5.38 -9.56 -17.60
C VAL A 272 -4.58 -9.50 -18.89
N GLY A 273 -3.24 -9.43 -18.78
CA GLY A 273 -2.31 -9.58 -19.91
C GLY A 273 -1.85 -8.26 -20.54
N PHE A 274 -2.23 -7.10 -19.99
CA PHE A 274 -1.67 -5.85 -20.51
C PHE A 274 -0.18 -5.75 -20.19
N ARG A 275 0.54 -5.09 -21.09
CA ARG A 275 1.95 -4.74 -20.95
C ARG A 275 2.13 -3.24 -21.14
N PHE A 276 2.95 -2.63 -20.30
CA PHE A 276 3.31 -1.24 -20.42
C PHE A 276 4.48 -1.09 -21.39
N GLN A 277 4.29 -0.28 -22.43
CA GLN A 277 5.34 0.08 -23.37
C GLN A 277 5.79 1.51 -23.09
N THR A 278 6.99 1.66 -22.53
CA THR A 278 7.64 2.95 -22.27
C THR A 278 7.99 3.63 -23.59
N GLN A 279 7.56 4.88 -23.78
CA GLN A 279 7.98 5.72 -24.92
C GLN A 279 9.05 6.73 -24.52
N ASP A 280 9.02 7.18 -23.27
CA ASP A 280 9.95 8.14 -22.70
C ASP A 280 10.34 7.67 -21.29
N VAL A 281 11.63 7.38 -21.10
CA VAL A 281 12.16 6.73 -19.89
C VAL A 281 12.23 7.70 -18.71
N ASP A 282 12.41 9.00 -18.98
CA ASP A 282 12.61 10.01 -17.94
C ASP A 282 11.29 10.50 -17.33
N THR A 283 10.20 10.41 -18.09
CA THR A 283 8.86 10.90 -17.68
C THR A 283 7.87 9.79 -17.31
N ASN A 284 8.28 8.52 -17.43
CA ASN A 284 7.43 7.34 -17.25
C ASN A 284 6.14 7.38 -18.10
N ILE A 285 6.25 7.97 -19.29
CA ILE A 285 5.13 8.11 -20.21
C ILE A 285 5.17 6.96 -21.22
N GLY A 286 4.00 6.35 -21.44
CA GLY A 286 3.90 5.17 -22.29
C GLY A 286 2.47 4.84 -22.69
N ARG A 287 2.27 3.57 -23.03
CA ARG A 287 1.00 3.02 -23.48
C ARG A 287 0.82 1.63 -22.89
N TRP A 288 -0.37 1.35 -22.37
CA TRP A 288 -0.78 0.00 -22.04
C TRP A 288 -1.32 -0.68 -23.30
N ILE A 289 -0.87 -1.90 -23.57
CA ILE A 289 -1.25 -2.68 -24.75
C ILE A 289 -1.61 -4.10 -24.33
N LEU A 290 -2.73 -4.62 -24.84
CA LEU A 290 -3.13 -6.01 -24.72
C LEU A 290 -3.00 -6.70 -26.09
N SER A 291 -2.11 -7.68 -26.19
CA SER A 291 -1.90 -8.45 -27.40
C SER A 291 -2.97 -9.53 -27.58
N ASP A 292 -3.12 -10.05 -28.80
CA ASP A 292 -4.01 -11.18 -29.08
C ASP A 292 -3.65 -12.41 -28.25
N ALA A 293 -2.35 -12.70 -28.12
CA ALA A 293 -1.84 -13.87 -27.43
C ALA A 293 -1.97 -13.78 -25.89
N ASP A 294 -1.91 -12.58 -25.32
CA ASP A 294 -1.96 -12.38 -23.87
C ASP A 294 -3.41 -12.24 -23.37
N GLY A 295 -4.31 -11.67 -24.18
CA GLY A 295 -5.68 -11.37 -23.79
C GLY A 295 -6.57 -12.60 -23.65
N SER A 296 -7.13 -12.78 -22.45
CA SER A 296 -8.19 -13.77 -22.15
C SER A 296 -9.49 -13.06 -21.80
N GLN A 297 -10.57 -13.43 -22.48
CA GLN A 297 -11.91 -12.89 -22.20
C GLN A 297 -12.42 -13.30 -20.81
N ALA A 298 -12.04 -14.47 -20.30
CA ALA A 298 -12.46 -14.96 -18.99
C ALA A 298 -11.76 -14.19 -17.86
N LEU A 299 -10.45 -13.96 -17.98
CA LEU A 299 -9.70 -13.18 -16.99
C LEU A 299 -10.13 -11.72 -16.96
N LEU A 300 -10.41 -11.14 -18.13
CA LEU A 300 -10.98 -9.78 -18.23
C LEU A 300 -12.32 -9.67 -17.51
N ARG A 301 -13.23 -10.64 -17.68
CA ARG A 301 -14.51 -10.67 -16.94
C ARG A 301 -14.30 -10.77 -15.44
N ARG A 302 -13.41 -11.67 -15.00
CA ARG A 302 -13.11 -11.85 -13.57
C ARG A 302 -12.62 -10.54 -12.92
N VAL A 303 -11.78 -9.77 -13.61
CA VAL A 303 -11.32 -8.47 -13.10
C VAL A 303 -12.40 -7.40 -13.14
N VAL A 304 -13.28 -7.41 -14.15
CA VAL A 304 -14.47 -6.53 -14.15
C VAL A 304 -15.34 -6.80 -12.93
N ASP A 305 -15.63 -8.06 -12.61
CA ASP A 305 -16.42 -8.44 -11.43
C ASP A 305 -15.75 -7.94 -10.13
N VAL A 306 -14.43 -8.07 -10.02
CA VAL A 306 -13.68 -7.55 -8.85
C VAL A 306 -13.74 -6.03 -8.77
N ILE A 307 -13.67 -5.32 -9.90
CA ILE A 307 -13.81 -3.85 -9.92
C ILE A 307 -15.20 -3.44 -9.45
N ASP A 308 -16.25 -4.16 -9.86
CA ASP A 308 -17.62 -3.93 -9.38
C ASP A 308 -17.71 -4.09 -7.86
N ASP A 309 -17.18 -5.18 -7.32
CA ASP A 309 -17.14 -5.43 -5.87
C ASP A 309 -16.43 -4.28 -5.11
N ILE A 310 -15.31 -3.77 -5.66
CA ILE A 310 -14.55 -2.66 -5.05
C ILE A 310 -15.39 -1.39 -5.04
N ILE A 311 -16.01 -1.04 -6.17
CA ILE A 311 -16.85 0.16 -6.27
C ILE A 311 -18.00 0.10 -5.27
N GLU A 312 -18.66 -1.06 -5.16
CA GLU A 312 -19.73 -1.26 -4.18
C GLU A 312 -19.22 -1.07 -2.74
N ASN A 313 -18.10 -1.69 -2.38
CA ASN A 313 -17.56 -1.58 -1.01
C ASN A 313 -17.11 -0.17 -0.66
N VAL A 314 -16.42 0.52 -1.56
CA VAL A 314 -15.97 1.91 -1.34
C VAL A 314 -17.17 2.83 -1.09
N ASN A 315 -18.21 2.72 -1.92
CA ASN A 315 -19.43 3.52 -1.75
C ASN A 315 -20.18 3.17 -0.45
N TYR A 316 -20.29 1.88 -0.13
CA TYR A 316 -20.95 1.40 1.09
C TYR A 316 -20.23 1.93 2.36
N ASN A 317 -18.91 1.80 2.42
CA ASN A 317 -18.12 2.25 3.55
C ASN A 317 -18.17 3.77 3.72
N ALA A 318 -18.15 4.52 2.61
CA ALA A 318 -18.30 5.97 2.64
C ALA A 318 -19.68 6.38 3.20
N ALA A 319 -20.75 5.72 2.76
CA ALA A 319 -22.10 5.99 3.27
C ALA A 319 -22.23 5.77 4.79
N ILE A 320 -21.61 4.70 5.32
CA ILE A 320 -21.57 4.42 6.76
C ILE A 320 -20.80 5.51 7.52
N ALA A 321 -19.60 5.85 7.04
CA ALA A 321 -18.71 6.81 7.69
C ALA A 321 -19.36 8.20 7.75
N MET A 322 -20.05 8.60 6.68
CA MET A 322 -20.76 9.88 6.60
C MET A 322 -22.00 9.92 7.50
N SER A 323 -22.79 8.85 7.51
CA SER A 323 -23.99 8.75 8.37
C SER A 323 -23.66 8.78 9.87
N SER A 324 -22.47 8.29 10.25
CA SER A 324 -21.98 8.30 11.63
C SER A 324 -21.52 9.69 12.08
N ARG A 325 -21.04 10.53 11.14
CA ARG A 325 -20.58 11.90 11.38
C ARG A 325 -21.74 12.83 11.72
N ASP A 326 -22.87 12.65 11.02
CA ASP A 326 -24.09 13.46 11.16
C ASP A 326 -24.84 13.22 12.49
N GLN A 327 -24.56 12.11 13.18
CA GLN A 327 -25.10 11.82 14.52
C GLN A 327 -24.26 12.43 15.66
N THR A 328 -23.02 12.84 15.37
CA THR A 328 -22.09 13.39 16.38
C THR A 328 -21.99 14.91 16.40
N GLU A 329 -22.57 15.62 15.41
CA GLU A 329 -22.67 17.08 15.48
C GLU A 329 -23.88 17.50 16.33
N PRO A 330 -23.70 18.30 17.40
CA PRO A 330 -24.81 18.85 18.14
C PRO A 330 -25.58 19.82 17.22
N ARG A 331 -26.87 19.55 17.01
CA ARG A 331 -27.79 20.52 16.42
C ARG A 331 -27.78 21.81 17.25
N THR A 332 -27.09 22.82 16.75
CA THR A 332 -27.19 24.21 17.22
C THR A 332 -28.47 24.84 16.72
#